data_AF-A0A815TUR0-F1
#
_entry.id   AF-A0A815TUR0-F1
#
_cell.length_a   1.000
_cell.length_b   1.000
_cell.length_c   1.000
_cell.angle_alpha   90.00
_cell.angle_beta   90.00
_cell.angle_gamma   90.00
#
_symmetry.space_group_name_H-M   'P 1'
#
loop_
_entity.id
_entity.type
_entity.pdbx_description
1 polymer ?
#
loop_
_entity_poly.entity_id
_entity_poly.type
_entity_poly.pdbx_seq_one_letter_code
_entity_poly.pdbx_strand_id
1 'polypeptide(L)'
;MSLYALETICNDEQKRQFLPLAHSYDITTAYAETEAVFVRATDSFVLHLHQEKSAQMLSQLIEVGVNGVRFVYNLDDNSYLRLKNVRIPHTQMPMKWDEVDEKGSNIKI
;
A
#
# COMPACT_ATOMS: atom_id res chain seq x y z
N MET A 1 8.62 6.63 5.39
CA MET A 1 8.43 5.20 5.69
C MET A 1 8.17 4.36 4.44
N SER A 2 7.25 4.78 3.55
CA SER A 2 6.92 4.03 2.33
C SER A 2 8.10 3.76 1.39
N LEU A 3 8.93 4.77 1.09
CA LEU A 3 10.08 4.61 0.18
C LEU A 3 11.08 3.56 0.70
N TYR A 4 11.40 3.63 1.98
CA TYR A 4 12.26 2.64 2.64
C TYR A 4 11.66 1.23 2.60
N ALA A 5 10.33 1.09 2.75
CA ALA A 5 9.68 -0.21 2.58
C ALA A 5 9.87 -0.73 1.14
N LEU A 6 9.62 0.09 0.12
CA LEU A 6 9.86 -0.30 -1.28
C LEU A 6 11.31 -0.76 -1.52
N GLU A 7 12.30 -0.08 -0.93
CA GLU A 7 13.71 -0.44 -1.09
C GLU A 7 14.09 -1.76 -0.38
N THR A 8 13.45 -2.05 0.76
CA THR A 8 13.86 -3.13 1.64
C THR A 8 13.12 -4.44 1.45
N ILE A 9 11.83 -4.40 1.07
CA ILE A 9 10.96 -5.59 0.98
C ILE A 9 10.49 -5.93 -0.44
N CYS A 10 10.63 -5.03 -1.43
CA CYS A 10 10.38 -5.38 -2.83
C CYS A 10 11.55 -6.13 -3.45
N ASN A 11 11.28 -7.01 -4.41
CA ASN A 11 12.29 -7.62 -5.27
C ASN A 11 12.74 -6.65 -6.40
N ASP A 12 13.75 -7.03 -7.19
CA ASP A 12 14.33 -6.13 -8.19
C ASP A 12 13.39 -5.75 -9.34
N GLU A 13 12.43 -6.62 -9.69
CA GLU A 13 11.40 -6.30 -10.69
C GLU A 13 10.43 -5.25 -10.16
N GLN A 14 9.93 -5.46 -8.94
CA GLN A 14 9.03 -4.54 -8.25
C GLN A 14 9.69 -3.18 -8.00
N LYS A 15 10.97 -3.17 -7.62
CA LYS A 15 11.75 -1.94 -7.47
C LYS A 15 11.83 -1.14 -8.75
N ARG A 16 12.08 -1.80 -9.89
CA ARG A 16 12.11 -1.15 -11.22
C ARG A 16 10.77 -0.52 -11.59
N GLN A 17 9.67 -1.09 -11.11
CA GLN A 17 8.34 -0.52 -11.32
C GLN A 17 8.06 0.70 -10.42
N PHE A 18 8.33 0.58 -9.11
CA PHE A 18 7.82 1.56 -8.13
C PHE A 18 8.83 2.65 -7.74
N LEU A 19 10.13 2.35 -7.65
CA LEU A 19 11.12 3.32 -7.15
C LEU A 19 11.29 4.53 -8.07
N PRO A 20 11.35 4.40 -9.42
CA PRO A 20 11.48 5.57 -10.29
C PRO A 20 10.30 6.54 -10.14
N LEU A 21 9.08 6.02 -9.98
CA LEU A 21 7.88 6.82 -9.79
C LEU A 21 7.88 7.51 -8.41
N ALA A 22 8.32 6.81 -7.37
CA ALA A 22 8.38 7.35 -6.02
C ALA A 22 9.48 8.43 -5.87
N HIS A 23 10.63 8.26 -6.52
CA HIS A 23 11.73 9.24 -6.50
C HIS A 23 11.45 10.47 -7.36
N SER A 24 10.71 10.32 -8.46
CA SER A 24 10.32 11.43 -9.34
C SER A 24 9.14 12.24 -8.81
N TYR A 25 8.47 11.77 -7.75
CA TYR A 25 7.22 12.32 -7.23
C TYR A 25 6.03 12.20 -8.19
N ASP A 26 6.13 11.35 -9.22
CA ASP A 26 4.99 10.98 -10.08
C ASP A 26 3.91 10.22 -9.27
N ILE A 27 4.30 9.58 -8.16
CA ILE A 27 3.38 9.05 -7.15
C ILE A 27 3.73 9.58 -5.76
N THR A 28 2.69 9.88 -4.98
CA THR A 28 2.82 10.07 -3.53
C THR A 28 2.53 8.74 -2.84
N THR A 29 3.36 8.38 -1.86
CA THR A 29 3.27 7.08 -1.19
C THR A 29 3.11 7.24 0.31
N ALA A 30 2.35 6.32 0.92
CA ALA A 30 2.17 6.23 2.37
C ALA A 30 2.37 4.77 2.82
N TYR A 31 2.67 4.57 4.10
CA TYR A 31 2.78 3.24 4.70
C TYR A 31 1.66 3.09 5.73
N ALA A 32 0.71 2.19 5.45
CA ALA A 32 -0.50 2.00 6.24
C ALA A 32 -0.45 0.64 6.96
N GLU A 33 -0.04 0.66 8.24
CA GLU A 33 0.06 -0.54 9.08
C GLU A 33 -0.92 -0.50 10.26
N THR A 34 -1.11 0.68 10.87
CA THR A 34 -1.95 0.79 12.06
C THR A 34 -3.43 0.64 11.71
N GLU A 35 -4.05 -0.41 12.23
CA GLU A 35 -5.49 -0.59 12.20
C GLU A 35 -6.16 -0.02 13.46
N ALA A 36 -7.43 0.38 13.35
CA ALA A 36 -8.22 0.82 14.50
C ALA A 36 -8.44 -0.29 15.55
N VAL A 37 -8.41 -1.55 15.13
CA VAL A 37 -8.46 -2.76 15.97
C VAL A 37 -7.41 -3.75 15.45
N PHE A 38 -6.55 -4.26 16.32
CA PHE A 38 -5.27 -4.90 15.97
C PHE A 38 -5.39 -6.37 15.50
N VAL A 39 -4.60 -6.75 14.48
CA VAL A 39 -4.44 -8.14 13.97
C VAL A 39 -2.98 -8.60 14.12
N ARG A 40 -2.75 -9.90 14.42
CA ARG A 40 -1.41 -10.52 14.52
C ARG A 40 -1.09 -11.34 13.26
N ALA A 41 0.15 -11.17 12.76
CA ALA A 41 0.73 -11.70 11.51
C ALA A 41 0.28 -10.96 10.24
N THR A 42 1.22 -10.25 9.60
CA THR A 42 0.96 -9.32 8.51
C THR A 42 1.99 -9.45 7.40
N ASP A 43 1.50 -9.59 6.17
CA ASP A 43 2.27 -9.36 4.94
C ASP A 43 1.95 -7.97 4.39
N SER A 44 2.91 -7.37 3.69
CA SER A 44 2.74 -6.07 3.06
C SER A 44 2.17 -6.21 1.65
N PHE A 45 1.43 -5.19 1.19
CA PHE A 45 0.94 -5.10 -0.17
C PHE A 45 1.06 -3.65 -0.67
N VAL A 46 1.38 -3.47 -1.96
CA VAL A 46 1.37 -2.17 -2.62
C VAL A 46 0.00 -1.93 -3.23
N LEU A 47 -0.74 -0.94 -2.72
CA LEU A 47 -2.06 -0.59 -3.22
C LEU A 47 -2.05 0.78 -3.90
N HIS A 48 -2.57 0.86 -5.12
CA HIS A 48 -2.81 2.12 -5.81
C HIS A 48 -4.17 2.70 -5.39
N LEU A 49 -4.18 3.92 -4.85
CA LEU A 49 -5.40 4.54 -4.29
C LEU A 49 -6.08 5.54 -5.26
N HIS A 50 -5.37 6.09 -6.25
CA HIS A 50 -5.91 7.16 -7.11
C HIS A 50 -5.50 7.04 -8.57
N GLN A 51 -6.49 7.22 -9.46
CA GLN A 51 -6.32 7.59 -10.86
C GLN A 51 -7.49 8.52 -11.23
N GLU A 52 -7.23 9.68 -11.82
CA GLU A 52 -8.21 10.77 -12.05
C GLU A 52 -9.53 10.33 -12.73
N LYS A 53 -9.50 9.30 -13.60
CA LYS A 53 -10.70 8.75 -14.27
C LYS A 53 -11.29 7.51 -13.59
N SER A 54 -10.52 6.82 -12.75
CA SER A 54 -10.92 5.58 -12.07
C SER A 54 -11.43 5.81 -10.65
N ALA A 55 -11.28 7.06 -10.15
CA ALA A 55 -11.68 7.47 -8.80
C ALA A 55 -13.16 7.16 -8.47
N GLN A 56 -14.06 7.21 -9.45
CA GLN A 56 -15.50 6.97 -9.23
C GLN A 56 -15.87 5.48 -9.14
N MET A 57 -15.11 4.59 -9.78
CA MET A 57 -15.29 3.13 -9.63
C MET A 57 -14.58 2.61 -8.38
N LEU A 58 -13.40 3.16 -8.07
CA LEU A 58 -12.64 2.81 -6.87
C LEU A 58 -13.33 3.32 -5.60
N SER A 59 -14.09 4.42 -5.63
CA SER A 59 -14.80 4.94 -4.45
C SER A 59 -15.87 4.00 -3.88
N GLN A 60 -16.30 2.96 -4.62
CA GLN A 60 -17.19 1.93 -4.09
C GLN A 60 -16.45 0.85 -3.27
N LEU A 61 -15.15 0.72 -3.48
CA LEU A 61 -14.30 -0.32 -2.90
C LEU A 61 -13.23 0.23 -1.95
N ILE A 62 -12.84 1.49 -2.12
CA ILE A 62 -11.80 2.18 -1.36
C ILE A 62 -12.42 3.45 -0.79
N GLU A 63 -12.36 3.58 0.52
CA GLU A 63 -12.78 4.79 1.24
C GLU A 63 -11.55 5.35 1.97
N VAL A 64 -11.23 6.62 1.70
CA VAL A 64 -10.16 7.37 2.35
C VAL A 64 -10.79 8.58 3.01
N GLY A 65 -10.45 8.84 4.27
CA GLY A 65 -10.93 10.03 4.97
C GLY A 65 -9.91 10.54 5.99
N VAL A 66 -9.97 11.83 6.28
CA VAL A 66 -9.04 12.48 7.21
C VAL A 66 -9.50 12.22 8.65
N ASN A 67 -8.58 11.83 9.52
CA ASN A 67 -8.88 11.78 10.95
C ASN A 67 -9.00 13.21 11.45
N GLY A 68 -10.07 13.52 12.19
CA GLY A 68 -10.38 14.87 12.64
C GLY A 68 -9.30 15.55 13.50
N VAL A 69 -9.64 16.72 14.04
CA VAL A 69 -8.71 17.58 14.79
C VAL A 69 -7.93 16.80 15.85
N ARG A 70 -6.61 17.01 15.87
CA ARG A 70 -5.70 16.40 16.83
C ARG A 70 -5.23 17.42 17.86
N PHE A 71 -4.77 16.92 19.01
CA PHE A 71 -4.13 17.74 20.03
C PHE A 71 -2.88 18.47 19.50
N VAL A 72 -2.11 17.83 18.62
CA VAL A 72 -0.91 18.32 17.93
C VAL A 72 -0.80 17.66 16.55
N TYR A 73 0.08 18.16 15.67
CA TYR A 73 0.24 17.65 14.28
C TYR A 73 -1.02 17.81 13.42
N ASN A 74 -1.64 18.99 13.44
CA ASN A 74 -2.80 19.32 12.62
C ASN A 74 -2.47 19.61 11.15
N LEU A 75 -1.18 19.77 10.81
CA LEU A 75 -0.72 19.91 9.42
C LEU A 75 -0.44 18.56 8.75
N ASP A 76 -0.40 17.48 9.53
CA ASP A 76 -0.19 16.14 9.00
C ASP A 76 -1.55 15.52 8.66
N ASP A 77 -1.68 14.98 7.45
CA ASP A 77 -2.92 14.41 6.92
C ASP A 77 -3.12 12.93 7.30
N ASN A 78 -2.82 12.53 8.55
CA ASN A 78 -3.12 11.15 8.97
C ASN A 78 -4.62 10.89 8.78
N SER A 79 -4.88 9.80 8.11
CA SER A 79 -6.17 9.46 7.55
C SER A 79 -6.52 8.02 7.91
N TYR A 80 -7.76 7.62 7.67
CA TYR A 80 -8.15 6.22 7.67
C TYR A 80 -8.28 5.73 6.22
N LEU A 81 -8.00 4.44 6.02
CA LEU A 81 -8.19 3.73 4.77
C LEU A 81 -9.09 2.53 5.06
N ARG A 82 -10.17 2.40 4.29
CA ARG A 82 -11.06 1.24 4.35
C ARG A 82 -11.15 0.59 2.99
N LEU A 83 -10.89 -0.71 2.96
CA LEU A 83 -10.91 -1.55 1.76
C LEU A 83 -12.12 -2.49 1.82
N LYS A 84 -12.93 -2.51 0.77
CA LYS A 84 -14.09 -3.39 0.61
C LYS A 84 -13.85 -4.33 -0.57
N ASN A 85 -13.32 -5.51 -0.27
CA ASN A 85 -13.02 -6.57 -1.25
C ASN A 85 -12.23 -6.07 -2.48
N VAL A 86 -11.25 -5.20 -2.24
CA VAL A 86 -10.35 -4.67 -3.29
C VAL A 86 -9.50 -5.81 -3.83
N ARG A 87 -9.43 -5.94 -5.16
CA ARG A 87 -8.59 -6.92 -5.83
C ARG A 87 -7.35 -6.25 -6.38
N ILE A 88 -6.21 -6.85 -6.11
CA ILE A 88 -4.90 -6.44 -6.62
C ILE A 88 -4.23 -7.64 -7.31
N PRO A 89 -3.43 -7.43 -8.35
CA PRO A 89 -2.55 -8.46 -8.88
C PRO A 89 -1.65 -9.03 -7.77
N HIS A 90 -1.41 -10.35 -7.79
CA HIS A 90 -0.54 -11.00 -6.80
C HIS A 90 0.87 -10.38 -6.76
N THR A 91 1.36 -9.87 -7.90
CA THR A 91 2.65 -9.16 -8.04
C THR A 91 2.75 -7.86 -7.24
N GLN A 92 1.66 -7.36 -6.66
CA GLN A 92 1.65 -6.20 -5.77
C GLN A 92 2.04 -6.55 -4.32
N MET A 93 2.13 -7.82 -3.94
CA MET A 93 2.76 -8.24 -2.69
C MET A 93 4.28 -8.11 -2.84
N PRO A 94 5.04 -7.39 -1.97
CA PRO A 94 6.50 -7.38 -2.03
C PRO A 94 7.09 -8.77 -1.74
N MET A 95 7.82 -9.35 -2.70
CA MET A 95 8.22 -10.78 -2.64
C MET A 95 9.71 -10.99 -2.41
N LYS A 96 10.41 -10.07 -1.72
CA LYS A 96 11.85 -10.27 -1.49
C LYS A 96 12.15 -11.40 -0.50
N TRP A 97 11.30 -11.58 0.50
CA TRP A 97 11.51 -12.52 1.61
C TRP A 97 10.44 -13.62 1.68
N ASP A 98 9.25 -13.34 1.15
CA ASP A 98 8.13 -14.30 1.09
C ASP A 98 7.42 -14.17 -0.25
N GLU A 99 7.25 -15.26 -0.98
CA GLU A 99 6.70 -15.29 -2.33
C GLU A 99 5.44 -16.14 -2.40
N VAL A 100 4.48 -15.70 -3.22
CA VAL A 100 3.27 -16.48 -3.53
C VAL A 100 3.25 -16.76 -5.03
N ASP A 101 3.30 -18.03 -5.40
CA ASP A 101 3.26 -18.46 -6.79
C ASP A 101 1.86 -18.29 -7.41
N GLU A 102 1.75 -18.43 -8.74
CA GLU A 102 0.46 -18.34 -9.45
C GLU A 102 -0.58 -19.38 -9.01
N LYS A 103 -0.13 -20.46 -8.35
CA LYS A 103 -0.99 -21.53 -7.83
C LYS A 103 -1.44 -21.27 -6.38
N GLY A 104 -0.94 -20.21 -5.75
CA GLY A 104 -1.22 -19.84 -4.36
C GLY A 104 -0.36 -20.55 -3.33
N SER A 105 0.73 -21.19 -3.75
CA SER A 105 1.72 -21.82 -2.87
C SER A 105 2.63 -20.77 -2.28
N ASN A 106 2.96 -20.93 -1.00
CA ASN A 106 3.78 -19.99 -0.24
C ASN A 106 5.25 -20.47 -0.24
N ILE A 107 6.17 -19.62 -0.72
CA ILE A 107 7.58 -19.93 -0.92
C ILE A 107 8.40 -18.95 -0.08
N LYS A 108 9.02 -19.46 0.98
CA LYS A 108 9.97 -18.69 1.80
C LYS A 108 11.36 -18.74 1.18
N ILE A 109 11.99 -17.56 1.07
CA ILE A 109 13.30 -17.36 0.45
C ILE A 109 14.39 -17.27 1.53
#